data_AF-A0A841LVE6-F1
#
_entry.id   AF-A0A841LVE6-F1
#
_cell.length_a   1.000
_cell.length_b   1.000
_cell.length_c   1.000
_cell.angle_alpha   90.00
_cell.angle_beta   90.00
_cell.angle_gamma   90.00
#
_symmetry.space_group_name_H-M   'P 1'
#
loop_
_entity.id
_entity.type
_entity.pdbx_description
1 polymer ?
#
loop_
_entity_poly.entity_id
_entity_poly.type
_entity_poly.pdbx_seq_one_letter_code
_entity_poly.pdbx_strand_id
1 'polypeptide(L)'
;MTAALLLTIAGCSLGSDTSRTLFEWFVSYVKIGSSNDVWLAKGSFGYEDRVALIFGYANDMAACEDIAAIMNEKYPAARHHCVAAN
;
A
#
# COMPACT_ATOMS: atom_id res chain seq x y z
N MET A 1 15.02 -37.18 -25.77
CA MET A 1 14.14 -37.03 -24.59
C MET A 1 14.32 -35.63 -24.04
N THR A 2 13.63 -34.65 -24.62
CA THR A 2 13.80 -33.22 -24.33
C THR A 2 12.42 -32.57 -24.30
N ALA A 3 11.69 -32.76 -23.19
CA ALA A 3 10.33 -32.24 -23.05
C ALA A 3 9.95 -31.90 -21.59
N ALA A 4 10.92 -31.53 -20.74
CA ALA A 4 10.67 -31.24 -19.32
C ALA A 4 10.93 -29.78 -18.90
N LEU A 5 11.44 -28.91 -19.79
CA LEU A 5 11.91 -27.57 -19.42
C LEU A 5 10.96 -26.41 -19.78
N LEU A 6 9.77 -26.70 -20.33
CA LEU A 6 8.83 -25.67 -20.82
C LEU A 6 7.64 -25.39 -19.89
N LEU A 7 7.50 -26.09 -18.76
CA LEU A 7 6.36 -25.95 -17.84
C LEU A 7 6.58 -24.97 -16.68
N THR A 8 7.75 -24.34 -16.56
CA THR A 8 8.08 -23.47 -15.42
C THR A 8 7.78 -21.99 -15.63
N ILE A 9 7.31 -21.57 -16.83
CA ILE A 9 7.18 -20.13 -17.17
C ILE A 9 5.74 -19.59 -17.05
N ALA A 10 4.74 -20.46 -16.89
CA ALA A 10 3.33 -20.03 -16.80
C ALA A 10 2.88 -19.62 -15.39
N GLY A 11 3.73 -19.77 -14.36
CA GLY A 11 3.38 -19.48 -12.97
C GLY A 11 3.66 -18.05 -12.49
N CYS A 12 4.30 -17.20 -13.30
CA CYS A 12 4.82 -15.89 -12.84
C CYS A 12 3.95 -14.67 -13.17
N SER A 13 2.82 -14.81 -13.89
CA SER A 13 2.08 -13.63 -14.40
C SER A 13 0.72 -13.37 -13.75
N LEU A 14 0.26 -14.19 -12.79
CA LEU A 14 -1.15 -14.18 -12.35
C LEU A 14 -1.42 -13.65 -10.94
N GLY A 15 -0.40 -13.17 -10.19
CA GLY A 15 -0.55 -13.08 -8.73
C GLY A 15 -0.64 -11.71 -8.07
N SER A 16 0.09 -10.69 -8.54
CA SER A 16 0.32 -9.48 -7.72
C SER A 16 -0.73 -8.40 -7.89
N ASP A 17 -1.07 -8.06 -9.13
CA ASP A 17 -1.82 -6.84 -9.40
C ASP A 17 -3.32 -7.00 -9.12
N THR A 18 -3.87 -8.18 -9.42
CA THR A 18 -5.25 -8.54 -9.06
C THR A 18 -5.45 -8.60 -7.54
N SER A 19 -4.48 -9.14 -6.80
CA SER A 19 -4.56 -9.24 -5.34
C SER A 19 -4.49 -7.85 -4.68
N ARG A 20 -3.62 -6.97 -5.21
CA ARG A 20 -3.48 -5.60 -4.73
C ARG A 20 -4.72 -4.76 -5.02
N THR A 21 -5.31 -4.87 -6.21
CA THR A 21 -6.55 -4.16 -6.56
C THR A 21 -7.76 -4.63 -5.75
N LEU A 22 -7.88 -5.93 -5.49
CA LEU A 22 -8.92 -6.47 -4.59
C LEU A 22 -8.74 -6.01 -3.15
N PHE A 23 -7.49 -5.94 -2.67
CA PHE A 23 -7.18 -5.42 -1.35
C PHE A 23 -7.51 -3.92 -1.23
N GLU A 24 -7.09 -3.12 -2.21
CA GLU A 24 -7.42 -1.69 -2.26
C GLU A 24 -8.94 -1.45 -2.31
N TRP A 25 -9.68 -2.26 -3.08
CA TRP A 25 -11.14 -2.21 -3.10
C TRP A 25 -11.75 -2.59 -1.74
N PHE A 26 -11.28 -3.66 -1.12
CA PHE A 26 -11.75 -4.09 0.20
C PHE A 26 -11.55 -3.01 1.26
N VAL A 27 -10.37 -2.40 1.30
CA VAL A 27 -10.02 -1.31 2.23
C VAL A 27 -10.86 -0.06 1.97
N SER A 28 -11.17 0.25 0.70
CA SER A 28 -12.04 1.39 0.39
C SER A 28 -13.48 1.20 0.88
N TYR A 29 -13.93 -0.04 1.05
CA TYR A 29 -15.32 -0.37 1.38
C TYR A 29 -15.52 -0.77 2.85
N VAL A 30 -14.49 -1.31 3.49
CA VAL A 30 -14.55 -1.85 4.85
C VAL A 30 -13.66 -1.03 5.76
N LYS A 31 -14.29 -0.13 6.53
CA LYS A 31 -13.63 0.58 7.63
C LYS A 31 -13.26 -0.40 8.74
N ILE A 32 -11.99 -0.47 9.12
CA ILE A 32 -11.55 -1.32 10.22
C ILE A 32 -11.36 -0.45 11.47
N GLY A 33 -12.45 -0.25 12.24
CA GLY A 33 -12.42 0.51 13.49
C GLY A 33 -13.42 1.67 13.51
N SER A 34 -13.20 2.63 14.41
CA SER A 34 -14.04 3.83 14.55
C SER A 34 -13.53 5.04 13.78
N SER A 35 -12.27 5.04 13.33
CA SER A 35 -11.68 6.08 12.48
C SER A 35 -11.55 5.61 11.02
N ASN A 36 -11.34 6.57 10.12
CA ASN A 36 -11.13 6.29 8.70
C ASN A 36 -9.72 5.72 8.49
N ASP A 37 -9.60 4.60 7.79
CA ASP A 37 -8.28 4.08 7.39
C ASP A 37 -7.54 5.10 6.51
N VAL A 38 -6.21 5.13 6.64
CA VAL A 38 -5.36 6.12 5.98
C VAL A 38 -4.22 5.43 5.25
N TRP A 39 -4.03 5.76 3.97
CA TRP A 39 -2.86 5.36 3.22
C TRP A 39 -1.70 6.29 3.54
N LEU A 40 -0.57 5.71 3.92
CA LEU A 40 0.73 6.36 3.79
C LEU A 40 1.12 6.29 2.31
N ALA A 41 1.16 7.45 1.65
CA ALA A 41 1.57 7.58 0.27
C ALA A 41 2.96 8.22 0.18
N LYS A 42 3.73 7.81 -0.82
CA LYS A 42 5.04 8.37 -1.15
C LYS A 42 4.94 9.08 -2.50
N GLY A 43 5.39 10.33 -2.54
CA GLY A 43 5.54 11.07 -3.79
C GLY A 43 6.69 10.49 -4.61
N SER A 44 6.38 9.93 -5.77
CA SER A 44 7.32 9.56 -6.83
C SER A 44 7.06 10.45 -8.05
N PHE A 45 8.04 10.60 -8.95
CA PHE A 45 7.98 11.52 -10.10
C PHE A 45 6.74 11.25 -10.97
N GLY A 46 5.68 12.04 -10.77
CA GLY A 46 4.41 11.95 -11.51
C GLY A 46 3.36 10.98 -10.95
N TYR A 47 3.62 10.27 -9.85
CA TYR A 47 2.68 9.30 -9.26
C TYR A 47 2.78 9.26 -7.74
N GLU A 48 1.65 9.09 -7.07
CA GLU A 48 1.59 8.81 -5.62
C GLU A 48 1.54 7.31 -5.39
N ASP A 49 2.60 6.77 -4.79
CA ASP A 49 2.67 5.36 -4.44
C ASP A 49 2.10 5.13 -3.04
N ARG A 50 1.00 4.38 -2.94
CA ARG A 50 0.49 3.89 -1.65
C ARG A 50 1.45 2.84 -1.10
N VAL A 51 2.14 3.15 -0.01
CA VAL A 51 3.22 2.29 0.55
C VAL A 51 2.78 1.50 1.78
N ALA A 52 1.85 2.00 2.58
CA ALA A 52 1.33 1.30 3.74
C ALA A 52 -0.10 1.75 4.06
N LEU A 53 -0.92 0.82 4.57
CA LEU A 53 -2.22 1.14 5.12
C LEU A 53 -2.12 1.24 6.64
N ILE A 54 -2.61 2.36 7.20
CA ILE A 54 -2.69 2.62 8.62
C ILE A 54 -4.15 2.50 9.03
N PHE A 55 -4.44 1.57 9.93
CA PHE A 55 -5.79 1.26 10.41
C PHE A 55 -5.74 0.67 11.83
N GLY A 56 -6.87 0.72 12.53
CA GLY A 56 -7.01 0.13 13.86
C GLY A 56 -6.42 0.95 15.02
N TYR A 57 -6.03 2.21 14.77
CA TYR A 57 -5.65 3.16 15.81
C TYR A 57 -6.89 3.90 16.34
N ALA A 58 -6.74 4.58 17.48
CA ALA A 58 -7.80 5.45 17.99
C ALA A 58 -8.07 6.64 17.06
N ASN A 59 -7.04 7.08 16.34
CA ASN A 59 -7.10 8.07 15.27
C ASN A 59 -6.04 7.73 14.22
N ASP A 60 -6.46 7.04 13.17
CA ASP A 60 -5.57 6.58 12.09
C ASP A 60 -4.86 7.72 11.35
N MET A 61 -5.45 8.91 11.28
CA MET A 61 -4.81 10.09 10.67
C MET A 61 -3.62 10.56 11.51
N ALA A 62 -3.82 10.72 12.82
CA ALA A 62 -2.74 11.13 13.72
C ALA A 62 -1.60 10.08 13.71
N ALA A 63 -1.94 8.79 13.74
CA ALA A 63 -0.96 7.72 13.64
C ALA A 63 -0.20 7.76 12.29
N CYS A 64 -0.90 8.03 11.19
CA CYS A 64 -0.26 8.18 9.89
C CYS A 64 0.70 9.37 9.85
N GLU A 65 0.30 10.53 10.40
CA GLU A 65 1.15 11.74 10.45
C GLU A 65 2.44 11.51 11.23
N ASP A 66 2.36 10.83 12.38
CA ASP A 66 3.54 10.46 13.18
C ASP A 66 4.50 9.57 12.38
N ILE A 67 3.96 8.56 11.68
CA ILE A 67 4.76 7.65 10.83
C ILE A 67 5.35 8.42 9.64
N ALA A 68 4.59 9.29 9.00
CA ALA A 68 5.05 10.10 7.88
C ALA A 68 6.19 11.03 8.31
N ALA A 69 6.10 11.64 9.50
CA ALA A 69 7.16 12.49 10.06
C ALA A 69 8.46 11.69 10.22
N ILE A 70 8.40 10.50 10.84
CA ILE A 70 9.56 9.63 11.04
C ILE A 70 10.16 9.19 9.68
N MET A 71 9.31 8.81 8.73
CA MET A 71 9.76 8.38 7.41
C MET A 71 10.40 9.52 6.62
N ASN A 72 9.88 10.75 6.74
CA ASN A 72 10.43 11.93 6.10
C ASN A 72 11.75 12.38 6.72
N GLU A 73 11.92 12.22 8.03
CA GLU A 73 13.19 12.47 8.71
C GLU A 73 14.25 11.45 8.26
N LYS A 74 13.87 10.16 8.20
CA LYS A 74 14.80 9.08 7.87
C LYS A 74 15.12 8.99 6.37
N TYR A 75 14.17 9.34 5.51
CA TYR A 75 14.28 9.22 4.06
C TYR A 75 13.83 10.52 3.36
N PRO A 76 14.58 11.63 3.49
CA PRO A 76 14.15 12.94 3.01
C PRO A 76 13.99 13.03 1.48
N ALA A 77 14.65 12.15 0.72
CA ALA A 77 14.49 12.04 -0.73
C ALA A 77 13.14 11.45 -1.17
N ALA A 78 12.42 10.80 -0.25
CA ALA A 78 11.14 10.17 -0.47
C ALA A 78 10.12 10.81 0.48
N ARG A 79 9.44 11.87 0.03
CA ARG A 79 8.42 12.50 0.87
C ARG A 79 7.17 11.63 0.98
N HIS A 80 6.84 11.27 2.21
CA HIS A 80 5.64 10.55 2.61
C HIS A 80 4.58 11.54 3.11
N HIS A 81 3.31 11.24 2.83
CA HIS A 81 2.15 11.99 3.30
C HIS A 81 0.94 11.04 3.46
N CYS A 82 -0.12 11.53 4.09
CA CYS A 82 -1.29 10.74 4.44
C CYS A 82 -2.46 11.06 3.52
N VAL A 83 -3.13 10.02 3.04
CA VAL A 83 -4.28 10.11 2.12
C VAL A 83 -5.42 9.24 2.67
N ALA A 84 -6.63 9.77 2.71
CA ALA A 84 -7.80 9.00 3.13
C ALA A 84 -8.00 7.77 2.23
N ALA A 85 -8.26 6.61 2.85
CA ALA A 85 -8.50 5.37 2.13
C ALA A 85 -9.98 5.14 1.78
N ASN A 86 -10.89 5.85 2.45
CA ASN A 86 -12.35 5.74 2.34
C ASN A 86 -13.04 7.11 2.33
#